data_AF-A0A948SWC5-F1
#
_entry.id   AF-A0A948SWC5-F1
#
_cell.length_a   1.000
_cell.length_b   1.000
_cell.length_c   1.000
_cell.angle_alpha   90.00
_cell.angle_beta   90.00
_cell.angle_gamma   90.00
#
_symmetry.space_group_name_H-M   'P 1'
#
loop_
_entity.id
_entity.type
_entity.pdbx_description
1 polymer ?
#
loop_
_entity_poly.entity_id
_entity_poly.type
_entity_poly.pdbx_seq_one_letter_code
_entity_poly.pdbx_strand_id
1 'polypeptide(L)'
;MHVRVPKRIVLLVGLAATASVLAIAALGGFDRAEWWSQDTRFRLGRGNTEPLDERVRLVAIDDRALDTVGRWPWSREVFARALDEIHLAGAKAVAVDVTFGDVQSAAADAALAEAYGRTPTVVAVDMDEGQIDPAVWGTPEGRAALAAVVAAAGEDVTQPVEAIADRAKLDPARRARLLERASLFKTHVAWQRLLALRAAGTPPEDEATFVRLMTGNDTSLGRFPERDLLAETYARDRAFGALARFMGPDRGDGSALDAPPIAPVAARAAGAGFVNSEADADGQYRRVRPFWPTPYGSLPQFGLAAGLLHAGITVADVRVERGALVLPNGNRIALEAGEIYVDWPTDIFETSVRSGTVGGSDGSGGLVAIGALVDLAEQRQVLAEQEARYRALGADIAREQTDLAVDDLQAVPVSDAVRAKIKEQGEFIAGDLTLKGTDDVADLPEDQRRLVGAYREWWRLDQQVPASRASIAAAAAQVRGQLEGRLVFVGFVATGVMADMINTVYGPRTPGVFFHAAIADMAITAAHVTLWPWWSGLALGLAFGTACA
;
A
#
# COMPACT_ATOMS: atom_id res chain seq x y z
N MET A 1 -9.60 3.76 -75.39
CA MET A 1 -9.99 2.36 -75.15
C MET A 1 -10.57 2.27 -73.75
N HIS A 2 -11.90 2.32 -73.59
CA HIS A 2 -12.56 2.23 -72.29
C HIS A 2 -12.83 0.77 -71.94
N VAL A 3 -12.02 0.20 -71.06
CA VAL A 3 -12.26 -1.13 -70.51
C VAL A 3 -13.46 -1.02 -69.56
N ARG A 4 -14.61 -1.59 -69.94
CA ARG A 4 -15.77 -1.68 -69.05
C ARG A 4 -15.54 -2.82 -68.07
N VAL A 5 -15.13 -2.48 -66.85
CA VAL A 5 -15.07 -3.44 -65.74
C VAL A 5 -16.50 -3.79 -65.32
N PRO A 6 -16.88 -5.09 -65.26
CA PRO A 6 -18.20 -5.49 -64.78
C PRO A 6 -18.44 -5.01 -63.33
N LYS A 7 -19.61 -4.42 -63.06
CA LYS A 7 -19.99 -3.93 -61.72
C LYS A 7 -19.83 -4.99 -60.61
N ARG A 8 -20.01 -6.27 -60.95
CA ARG A 8 -19.79 -7.41 -60.03
C ARG A 8 -18.33 -7.55 -59.60
N ILE A 9 -17.37 -7.31 -60.50
CA ILE A 9 -15.95 -7.36 -60.16
C ILE A 9 -15.59 -6.23 -59.20
N VAL A 10 -16.09 -5.02 -59.47
CA VAL A 10 -15.91 -3.86 -58.57
C VAL A 10 -16.47 -4.14 -57.17
N LEU A 11 -17.69 -4.69 -57.08
CA LEU A 11 -18.30 -5.06 -55.80
C LEU A 11 -17.51 -6.14 -55.06
N LEU A 12 -17.06 -7.19 -55.74
CA LEU A 12 -16.27 -8.27 -55.14
C LEU A 12 -14.92 -7.77 -54.62
N VAL A 13 -14.24 -6.89 -55.37
CA VAL A 13 -12.99 -6.27 -54.92
C VAL A 13 -13.22 -5.38 -53.70
N GLY A 14 -14.30 -4.59 -53.68
CA GLY A 14 -14.66 -3.77 -52.52
C GLY A 14 -14.99 -4.60 -51.26
N LEU A 15 -15.75 -5.68 -51.42
CA LEU A 15 -16.04 -6.62 -50.33
C LEU A 15 -14.79 -7.33 -49.82
N ALA A 16 -13.91 -7.77 -50.73
CA ALA A 16 -12.64 -8.39 -50.36
C ALA A 16 -11.73 -7.42 -49.59
N ALA A 17 -11.59 -6.18 -50.07
CA ALA A 17 -10.82 -5.15 -49.37
C ALA A 17 -11.40 -4.84 -47.98
N THR A 18 -12.73 -4.74 -47.86
CA THR A 18 -13.40 -4.52 -46.56
C THR A 18 -13.16 -5.70 -45.62
N ALA A 19 -13.32 -6.93 -46.10
CA ALA A 19 -13.06 -8.13 -45.31
C ALA A 19 -11.60 -8.23 -44.87
N SER A 20 -10.64 -7.84 -45.72
CA SER A 20 -9.22 -7.78 -45.36
C SER A 20 -8.95 -6.72 -44.28
N VAL A 21 -9.53 -5.52 -44.37
CA VAL A 21 -9.38 -4.49 -43.33
C VAL A 21 -10.00 -4.95 -42.01
N LEU A 22 -11.19 -5.57 -42.04
CA LEU A 22 -11.81 -6.13 -40.84
C LEU A 22 -10.99 -7.27 -40.24
N ALA A 23 -10.38 -8.12 -41.06
CA ALA A 23 -9.49 -9.18 -40.60
C ALA A 23 -8.21 -8.62 -39.96
N ILE A 24 -7.58 -7.61 -40.58
CA ILE A 24 -6.42 -6.92 -40.01
C ILE A 24 -6.80 -6.25 -38.67
N ALA A 25 -7.95 -5.61 -38.59
CA ALA A 25 -8.45 -5.00 -37.36
C ALA A 25 -8.74 -6.05 -36.26
N ALA A 26 -9.39 -7.16 -36.60
CA ALA A 26 -9.67 -8.25 -35.66
C ALA A 26 -8.39 -8.95 -35.16
N LEU A 27 -7.30 -8.88 -35.93
CA LEU A 27 -5.98 -9.37 -35.55
C LEU A 27 -5.12 -8.29 -34.84
N GLY A 28 -5.68 -7.12 -34.54
CA GLY A 28 -5.00 -6.05 -33.81
C GLY A 28 -4.04 -5.20 -34.65
N GLY A 29 -4.08 -5.30 -35.99
CA GLY A 29 -3.15 -4.60 -36.88
C GLY A 29 -3.23 -3.07 -36.83
N PHE A 30 -4.27 -2.50 -36.21
CA PHE A 30 -4.46 -1.07 -36.02
C PHE A 30 -4.31 -0.62 -34.55
N ASP A 31 -4.13 -1.53 -33.60
CA ASP A 31 -4.14 -1.23 -32.15
C ASP A 31 -3.08 -0.20 -31.80
N ARG A 32 -1.88 -0.32 -32.36
CA ARG A 32 -0.78 0.62 -32.13
C ARG A 32 -1.12 2.05 -32.60
N ALA A 33 -1.83 2.19 -33.72
CA ALA A 33 -2.25 3.50 -34.21
C ALA A 33 -3.38 4.07 -33.34
N GLU A 34 -4.29 3.22 -32.87
CA GLU A 34 -5.34 3.61 -31.94
C GLU A 34 -4.75 4.08 -30.61
N TRP A 35 -3.88 3.29 -29.96
CA TRP A 35 -3.20 3.66 -28.72
C TRP A 35 -2.39 4.95 -28.86
N TRP A 36 -1.63 5.10 -29.96
CA TRP A 36 -0.94 6.37 -30.23
C TRP A 36 -1.91 7.56 -30.30
N SER A 37 -3.05 7.38 -30.96
CA SER A 37 -4.06 8.43 -31.07
C SER A 37 -4.72 8.75 -29.72
N GLN A 38 -4.96 7.73 -28.90
CA GLN A 38 -5.51 7.86 -27.55
C GLN A 38 -4.53 8.63 -26.66
N ASP A 39 -3.27 8.20 -26.58
CA ASP A 39 -2.22 8.87 -25.80
C ASP A 39 -2.06 10.33 -26.25
N THR A 40 -2.11 10.59 -27.56
CA THR A 40 -2.01 11.94 -28.11
C THR A 40 -3.19 12.81 -27.69
N ARG A 41 -4.42 12.28 -27.74
CA ARG A 41 -5.62 13.00 -27.27
C ARG A 41 -5.57 13.20 -25.76
N PHE A 42 -5.04 12.25 -25.01
CA PHE A 42 -4.86 12.36 -23.57
C PHE A 42 -3.88 13.48 -23.20
N ARG A 43 -2.74 13.54 -23.90
CA ARG A 43 -1.69 14.54 -23.69
C ARG A 43 -2.04 15.94 -24.21
N LEU A 44 -2.69 16.03 -25.38
CA LEU A 44 -2.91 17.29 -26.08
C LEU A 44 -4.35 17.79 -26.01
N GLY A 45 -5.30 16.93 -25.64
CA GLY A 45 -6.73 17.26 -25.58
C GLY A 45 -7.13 17.99 -24.31
N ARG A 46 -6.28 18.00 -23.28
CA ARG A 46 -6.51 18.76 -22.05
C ARG A 46 -5.94 20.18 -22.18
N GLY A 47 -6.80 21.18 -22.00
CA GLY A 47 -6.43 22.59 -22.17
C GLY A 47 -5.64 23.19 -21.00
N ASN A 48 -5.75 22.60 -19.81
CA ASN A 48 -5.06 23.03 -18.58
C ASN A 48 -4.48 21.82 -17.86
N THR A 49 -3.54 22.08 -16.95
CA THR A 49 -3.11 21.08 -15.98
C THR A 49 -4.18 20.85 -14.92
N GLU A 50 -4.52 19.59 -14.69
CA GLU A 50 -5.45 19.11 -13.68
C GLU A 50 -4.67 18.44 -12.54
N PRO A 51 -4.70 19.02 -11.32
CA PRO A 51 -4.15 18.38 -10.14
C PRO A 51 -5.07 17.26 -9.63
N LEU A 52 -4.55 16.43 -8.73
CA LEU A 52 -5.42 15.61 -7.87
C LEU A 52 -6.37 16.51 -7.10
N ASP A 53 -7.57 16.00 -6.82
CA ASP A 53 -8.52 16.66 -5.94
C ASP A 53 -7.87 16.99 -4.59
N GLU A 54 -8.17 18.17 -4.04
CA GLU A 54 -7.56 18.66 -2.81
C GLU A 54 -7.80 17.75 -1.58
N ARG A 55 -8.78 16.84 -1.67
CA ARG A 55 -9.09 15.80 -0.68
C ARG A 55 -8.11 14.62 -0.73
N VAL A 56 -7.30 14.48 -1.78
CA VAL A 56 -6.30 13.42 -1.95
C VAL A 56 -4.90 13.99 -1.74
N ARG A 57 -4.10 13.34 -0.89
CA ARG A 57 -2.71 13.73 -0.61
C ARG A 57 -1.80 12.52 -0.58
N LEU A 58 -0.52 12.76 -0.80
CA LEU A 58 0.49 11.70 -0.82
C LEU A 58 1.52 11.93 0.28
N VAL A 59 1.87 10.85 0.97
CA VAL A 59 3.02 10.72 1.85
C VAL A 59 4.03 9.84 1.12
N ALA A 60 5.08 10.44 0.58
CA ALA A 60 6.05 9.76 -0.26
C ALA A 60 7.17 9.11 0.54
N ILE A 61 7.48 7.87 0.17
CA ILE A 61 8.78 7.24 0.40
C ILE A 61 9.68 7.70 -0.74
N ASP A 62 10.34 8.84 -0.56
CA ASP A 62 11.24 9.47 -1.53
C ASP A 62 12.72 9.15 -1.22
N ASP A 63 13.62 9.52 -2.13
CA ASP A 63 15.05 9.26 -1.95
C ASP A 63 15.60 9.94 -0.66
N ARG A 64 15.07 11.12 -0.31
CA ARG A 64 15.44 11.82 0.94
C ARG A 64 15.00 11.05 2.18
N ALA A 65 13.83 10.43 2.18
CA ALA A 65 13.38 9.61 3.29
C ALA A 65 14.28 8.38 3.48
N LEU A 66 14.83 7.80 2.41
CA LEU A 66 15.83 6.72 2.51
C LEU A 66 17.13 7.21 3.16
N ASP A 67 17.56 8.45 2.87
CA ASP A 67 18.73 9.05 3.52
C ASP A 67 18.48 9.35 5.01
N THR A 68 17.28 9.82 5.36
CA THR A 68 16.90 10.19 6.74
C THR A 68 16.61 8.97 7.61
N VAL A 69 15.77 8.04 7.15
CA VAL A 69 15.28 6.89 7.92
C VAL A 69 16.28 5.72 7.85
N GLY A 70 16.98 5.59 6.73
CA GLY A 70 17.97 4.55 6.48
C GLY A 70 17.55 3.54 5.41
N ARG A 71 18.29 2.44 5.34
CA ARG A 71 18.18 1.46 4.25
C ARG A 71 16.86 0.69 4.27
N TRP A 72 16.21 0.61 3.11
CA TRP A 72 15.05 -0.26 2.87
C TRP A 72 15.41 -1.76 2.88
N PRO A 73 14.55 -2.68 3.34
CA PRO A 73 13.22 -2.47 3.95
C PRO A 73 13.28 -1.96 5.38
N TRP A 74 12.32 -1.09 5.74
CA TRP A 74 12.21 -0.54 7.09
C TRP A 74 11.45 -1.45 8.05
N SER A 75 11.68 -1.28 9.36
CA SER A 75 10.87 -1.92 10.40
C SER A 75 9.41 -1.45 10.34
N ARG A 76 8.46 -2.34 10.62
CA ARG A 76 7.03 -2.02 10.79
C ARG A 76 6.80 -0.95 11.88
N GLU A 77 7.71 -0.81 12.85
CA GLU A 77 7.68 0.25 13.86
C GLU A 77 7.91 1.65 13.28
N VAL A 78 8.72 1.76 12.21
CA VAL A 78 8.92 3.03 11.49
C VAL A 78 7.60 3.46 10.84
N PHE A 79 6.91 2.54 10.19
CA PHE A 79 5.59 2.79 9.60
C PHE A 79 4.55 3.11 10.66
N ALA A 80 4.55 2.42 11.80
CA ALA A 80 3.66 2.73 12.90
C ALA A 80 3.82 4.18 13.38
N ARG A 81 5.06 4.64 13.58
CA ARG A 81 5.37 6.04 13.95
C ARG A 81 4.89 7.05 12.89
N ALA A 82 5.12 6.77 11.61
CA ALA A 82 4.66 7.66 10.54
C ALA A 82 3.11 7.72 10.47
N LEU A 83 2.43 6.59 10.60
CA LEU A 83 0.97 6.50 10.64
C LEU A 83 0.38 7.21 11.86
N ASP A 84 1.08 7.20 12.99
CA ASP A 84 0.70 7.94 14.18
C ASP A 84 0.74 9.46 13.97
N GLU A 85 1.76 9.98 13.28
CA GLU A 85 1.76 11.41 12.93
C GLU A 85 0.69 11.76 11.90
N ILE A 86 0.39 10.86 10.95
CA ILE A 86 -0.75 11.03 10.02
C ILE A 86 -2.08 11.08 10.79
N HIS A 87 -2.23 10.24 11.81
CA HIS A 87 -3.38 10.26 12.72
C HIS A 87 -3.48 11.58 13.50
N LEU A 88 -2.38 12.01 14.14
CA LEU A 88 -2.32 13.27 14.92
C LEU A 88 -2.54 14.52 14.05
N ALA A 89 -2.21 14.43 12.77
CA ALA A 89 -2.47 15.46 11.77
C ALA A 89 -3.94 15.51 11.33
N GLY A 90 -4.78 14.56 11.73
CA GLY A 90 -6.22 14.56 11.46
C GLY A 90 -6.62 14.04 10.08
N ALA A 91 -5.82 13.16 9.47
CA ALA A 91 -6.19 12.50 8.23
C ALA A 91 -7.55 11.77 8.38
N LYS A 92 -8.40 11.89 7.35
CA LYS A 92 -9.74 11.26 7.36
C LYS A 92 -9.66 9.76 7.09
N ALA A 93 -8.78 9.36 6.19
CA ALA A 93 -8.51 7.97 5.84
C ALA A 93 -7.08 7.85 5.30
N VAL A 94 -6.50 6.66 5.38
CA VAL A 94 -5.16 6.35 4.88
C VAL A 94 -5.24 5.16 3.94
N ALA A 95 -4.44 5.16 2.87
CA ALA A 95 -4.23 4.03 1.98
C ALA A 95 -2.73 3.74 1.96
N VAL A 96 -2.31 2.60 2.50
CA VAL A 96 -0.90 2.22 2.57
C VAL A 96 -0.55 1.25 1.46
N ASP A 97 0.17 1.77 0.47
CA ASP A 97 0.66 1.07 -0.72
C ASP A 97 2.05 0.47 -0.45
N VAL A 98 2.10 -0.39 0.56
CA VAL A 98 3.32 -1.12 0.96
C VAL A 98 2.91 -2.52 1.38
N THR A 99 3.56 -3.52 0.81
CA THR A 99 3.39 -4.91 1.21
C THR A 99 4.43 -5.27 2.28
N PHE A 100 3.95 -5.76 3.42
CA PHE A 100 4.80 -6.13 4.56
C PHE A 100 5.09 -7.64 4.56
N GLY A 101 5.83 -8.13 3.55
CA GLY A 101 6.10 -9.56 3.36
C GLY A 101 7.16 -10.15 4.30
N ASP A 102 8.10 -9.34 4.80
CA ASP A 102 9.23 -9.85 5.59
C ASP A 102 8.82 -10.26 7.02
N VAL A 103 9.42 -11.33 7.54
CA VAL A 103 9.23 -11.71 8.94
C VAL A 103 9.90 -10.67 9.85
N GLN A 104 9.16 -10.13 10.82
CA GLN A 104 9.68 -9.22 11.85
C GLN A 104 9.19 -9.64 13.24
N SER A 105 9.53 -8.88 14.28
CA SER A 105 9.16 -9.20 15.65
C SER A 105 7.65 -9.02 15.88
N ALA A 106 7.09 -9.79 16.83
CA ALA A 106 5.70 -9.63 17.24
C ALA A 106 5.39 -8.21 17.79
N ALA A 107 6.39 -7.54 18.36
CA ALA A 107 6.24 -6.15 18.82
C ALA A 107 6.06 -5.19 17.63
N ALA A 108 6.84 -5.37 16.56
CA ALA A 108 6.73 -4.56 15.35
C ALA A 108 5.38 -4.79 14.63
N ASP A 109 4.91 -6.05 14.60
CA ASP A 109 3.60 -6.40 14.05
C ASP A 109 2.45 -5.76 14.85
N ALA A 110 2.56 -5.80 16.18
CA ALA A 110 1.57 -5.18 17.07
C ALA A 110 1.55 -3.66 16.93
N ALA A 111 2.71 -3.01 16.88
CA ALA A 111 2.82 -1.57 16.70
C ALA A 111 2.14 -1.11 15.40
N LEU A 112 2.40 -1.82 14.28
CA LEU A 112 1.77 -1.50 13.01
C LEU A 112 0.26 -1.75 13.03
N ALA A 113 -0.18 -2.88 13.57
CA ALA A 113 -1.60 -3.20 13.68
C ALA A 113 -2.35 -2.15 14.54
N GLU A 114 -1.75 -1.69 15.64
CA GLU A 114 -2.31 -0.60 16.46
C GLU A 114 -2.42 0.70 15.68
N ALA A 115 -1.38 1.09 14.95
CA ALA A 115 -1.39 2.31 14.13
C ALA A 115 -2.50 2.28 13.06
N TYR A 116 -2.69 1.14 12.38
CA TYR A 116 -3.81 0.93 11.44
C TYR A 116 -5.19 1.07 12.08
N GLY A 117 -5.30 0.81 13.39
CA GLY A 117 -6.54 0.95 14.14
C GLY A 117 -6.86 2.37 14.60
N ARG A 118 -5.93 3.33 14.48
CA ARG A 118 -6.10 4.72 14.95
C ARG A 118 -6.79 5.61 13.91
N THR A 119 -6.55 5.35 12.63
CA THR A 119 -7.18 6.05 11.50
C THR A 119 -7.74 5.02 10.52
N PRO A 120 -8.94 5.21 9.92
CA PRO A 120 -9.46 4.29 8.93
C PRO A 120 -8.46 4.04 7.79
N THR A 121 -7.89 2.84 7.74
CA THR A 121 -6.79 2.52 6.81
C THR A 121 -7.15 1.40 5.85
N VAL A 122 -6.90 1.63 4.56
CA VAL A 122 -6.97 0.62 3.49
C VAL A 122 -5.62 -0.08 3.37
N VAL A 123 -5.63 -1.41 3.40
CA VAL A 123 -4.45 -2.25 3.19
C VAL A 123 -4.29 -2.63 1.72
N ALA A 124 -3.05 -2.60 1.25
CA ALA A 124 -2.65 -3.22 -0.01
C ALA A 124 -2.65 -4.75 0.11
N VAL A 125 -3.15 -5.42 -0.93
CA VAL A 125 -3.08 -6.86 -1.11
C VAL A 125 -2.41 -7.11 -2.46
N ASP A 126 -1.31 -7.87 -2.46
CA ASP A 126 -0.70 -8.31 -3.71
C ASP A 126 -1.31 -9.66 -4.11
N MET A 127 -1.85 -9.71 -5.31
CA MET A 127 -2.57 -10.86 -5.85
C MET A 127 -1.72 -11.53 -6.92
N ASP A 128 -1.48 -12.83 -6.78
CA ASP A 128 -0.69 -13.56 -7.75
C ASP A 128 -1.62 -14.26 -8.75
N GLU A 129 -1.80 -13.67 -9.94
CA GLU A 129 -2.50 -14.35 -11.05
C GLU A 129 -1.77 -15.57 -11.58
N GLY A 130 -0.49 -15.71 -11.21
CA GLY A 130 0.41 -16.79 -11.56
C GLY A 130 0.06 -18.07 -10.81
N GLN A 131 -1.03 -18.71 -11.25
CA GLN A 131 -1.17 -20.16 -11.16
C GLN A 131 0.18 -20.81 -11.45
N ILE A 132 0.58 -21.79 -10.65
CA ILE A 132 1.80 -22.59 -10.85
C ILE A 132 2.03 -22.79 -12.36
N ASP A 133 3.03 -22.14 -12.98
CA ASP A 133 3.30 -22.13 -14.44
C ASP A 133 2.01 -22.21 -15.33
N PRO A 134 1.36 -21.08 -15.66
CA PRO A 134 0.06 -21.07 -16.33
C PRO A 134 0.04 -21.77 -17.68
N ALA A 135 1.18 -21.81 -18.40
CA ALA A 135 1.29 -22.50 -19.67
C ALA A 135 1.13 -24.03 -19.52
N VAL A 136 1.53 -24.57 -18.37
CA VAL A 136 1.47 -26.01 -18.08
C VAL A 136 0.21 -26.36 -17.29
N TRP A 137 -0.10 -25.60 -16.23
CA TRP A 137 -1.17 -25.93 -15.28
C TRP A 137 -2.45 -25.14 -15.49
N GLY A 138 -2.42 -24.05 -16.25
CA GLY A 138 -3.59 -23.26 -16.63
C GLY A 138 -4.41 -23.87 -17.77
N THR A 139 -3.96 -24.98 -18.38
CA THR A 139 -4.77 -25.76 -19.33
C THR A 139 -5.85 -26.57 -18.61
N PRO A 140 -6.97 -26.94 -19.25
CA PRO A 140 -7.97 -27.84 -18.64
C PRO A 140 -7.35 -29.14 -18.09
N GLU A 141 -6.44 -29.75 -18.84
CA GLU A 141 -5.71 -30.95 -18.44
C GLU A 141 -4.73 -30.66 -17.28
N GLY A 142 -4.10 -29.48 -17.31
CA GLY A 142 -3.23 -29.00 -16.23
C GLY A 142 -3.98 -28.82 -14.92
N ARG A 143 -5.15 -28.18 -14.94
CA ARG A 143 -6.01 -28.03 -13.77
C ARG A 143 -6.48 -29.38 -13.23
N ALA A 144 -6.85 -30.31 -14.12
CA ALA A 144 -7.21 -31.67 -13.72
C ALA A 144 -6.03 -32.41 -13.06
N ALA A 145 -4.81 -32.25 -13.59
CA ALA A 145 -3.60 -32.80 -13.00
C ALA A 145 -3.28 -32.18 -11.63
N LEU A 146 -3.47 -30.87 -11.47
CA LEU A 146 -3.28 -30.20 -10.18
C LEU A 146 -4.28 -30.70 -9.12
N ALA A 147 -5.55 -30.87 -9.50
CA ALA A 147 -6.55 -31.50 -8.64
C ALA A 147 -6.17 -32.95 -8.26
N ALA A 148 -5.58 -33.71 -9.20
CA ALA A 148 -5.06 -35.05 -8.91
C ALA A 148 -3.88 -35.02 -7.93
N VAL A 149 -3.01 -34.01 -7.98
CA VAL A 149 -1.93 -33.79 -6.99
C VAL A 149 -2.51 -33.54 -5.61
N VAL A 150 -3.53 -32.68 -5.50
CA VAL A 150 -4.23 -32.43 -4.22
C VAL A 150 -4.84 -33.71 -3.66
N ALA A 151 -5.53 -34.48 -4.50
CA ALA A 151 -6.10 -35.77 -4.09
C ALA A 151 -5.02 -36.80 -3.70
N ALA A 152 -3.90 -36.84 -4.42
CA ALA A 152 -2.80 -37.78 -4.19
C ALA A 152 -1.97 -37.45 -2.95
N ALA A 153 -1.86 -36.18 -2.56
CA ALA A 153 -1.25 -35.80 -1.29
C ALA A 153 -2.10 -36.26 -0.09
N GLY A 154 -3.43 -36.36 -0.26
CA GLY A 154 -4.33 -36.84 0.77
C GLY A 154 -4.32 -35.93 1.99
N GLU A 155 -4.28 -36.52 3.18
CA GLU A 155 -4.26 -35.80 4.48
C GLU A 155 -2.84 -35.61 5.03
N ASP A 156 -1.81 -35.94 4.26
CA ASP A 156 -0.42 -35.87 4.71
C ASP A 156 0.48 -35.24 3.64
N VAL A 157 0.83 -33.97 3.87
CA VAL A 157 1.70 -33.15 3.01
C VAL A 157 3.18 -33.50 3.16
N THR A 158 3.56 -34.26 4.20
CA THR A 158 4.96 -34.61 4.48
C THR A 158 5.48 -35.71 3.56
N GLN A 159 4.58 -36.36 2.81
CA GLN A 159 4.91 -37.43 1.89
C GLN A 159 5.93 -36.97 0.82
N PRO A 160 6.81 -37.89 0.37
CA PRO A 160 7.74 -37.61 -0.72
C PRO A 160 7.00 -37.15 -1.97
N VAL A 161 7.49 -36.07 -2.57
CA VAL A 161 6.82 -35.41 -3.67
C VAL A 161 6.76 -36.31 -4.93
N GLU A 162 7.73 -37.22 -5.08
CA GLU A 162 7.75 -38.27 -6.09
C GLU A 162 6.58 -39.24 -5.93
N ALA A 163 6.29 -39.66 -4.69
CA ALA A 163 5.18 -40.55 -4.40
C ALA A 163 3.82 -39.88 -4.69
N ILE A 164 3.71 -38.58 -4.40
CA ILE A 164 2.54 -37.77 -4.76
C ILE A 164 2.39 -37.74 -6.28
N ALA A 165 3.46 -37.45 -7.03
CA ALA A 165 3.43 -37.39 -8.48
C ALA A 165 3.04 -38.73 -9.13
N ASP A 166 3.58 -39.83 -8.61
CA ASP A 166 3.31 -41.18 -9.12
C ASP A 166 1.84 -41.58 -8.85
N ARG A 167 1.30 -41.28 -7.66
CA ARG A 167 -0.13 -41.49 -7.35
C ARG A 167 -1.06 -40.59 -8.16
N ALA A 168 -0.67 -39.35 -8.40
CA ALA A 168 -1.39 -38.42 -9.26
C ALA A 168 -1.32 -38.79 -10.75
N LYS A 169 -0.48 -39.77 -11.12
CA LYS A 169 -0.27 -40.24 -12.50
C LYS A 169 0.13 -39.10 -13.45
N LEU A 170 1.02 -38.22 -12.98
CA LEU A 170 1.48 -37.10 -13.79
C LEU A 170 2.28 -37.56 -15.01
N ASP A 171 2.06 -36.91 -16.14
CA ASP A 171 2.93 -37.07 -17.31
C ASP A 171 4.34 -36.54 -17.02
N PRO A 172 5.36 -36.92 -17.83
CA PRO A 172 6.74 -36.53 -17.58
C PRO A 172 6.99 -35.02 -17.48
N ALA A 173 6.27 -34.20 -18.25
CA ALA A 173 6.47 -32.74 -18.25
C ALA A 173 5.94 -32.12 -16.96
N ARG A 174 4.72 -32.48 -16.55
CA ARG A 174 4.13 -32.01 -15.28
C ARG A 174 4.86 -32.55 -14.06
N ARG A 175 5.30 -33.82 -14.11
CA ARG A 175 6.12 -34.42 -13.06
C ARG A 175 7.42 -33.64 -12.87
N ALA A 176 8.12 -33.30 -13.95
CA ALA A 176 9.35 -32.50 -13.86
C ALA A 176 9.09 -31.14 -13.19
N ARG A 177 8.06 -30.40 -13.61
CA ARG A 177 7.70 -29.10 -13.01
C ARG A 177 7.36 -29.19 -11.53
N LEU A 178 6.66 -30.25 -11.14
CA LEU A 178 6.31 -30.48 -9.74
C LEU A 178 7.54 -30.77 -8.87
N LEU A 179 8.49 -31.56 -9.37
CA LEU A 179 9.75 -31.86 -8.65
C LEU A 179 10.67 -30.63 -8.55
N GLU A 180 10.69 -29.78 -9.58
CA GLU A 180 11.48 -28.53 -9.58
C GLU A 180 11.02 -27.53 -8.49
N ARG A 181 9.73 -27.55 -8.13
CA ARG A 181 9.12 -26.57 -7.21
C ARG A 181 8.23 -27.24 -6.15
N ALA A 182 8.70 -28.32 -5.53
CA ALA A 182 7.89 -29.14 -4.62
C ALA A 182 7.18 -28.33 -3.51
N SER A 183 7.85 -27.35 -2.90
CA SER A 183 7.28 -26.49 -1.86
C SER A 183 6.05 -25.69 -2.32
N LEU A 184 6.08 -25.20 -3.57
CA LEU A 184 4.96 -24.46 -4.16
C LEU A 184 3.71 -25.33 -4.29
N PHE A 185 3.88 -26.57 -4.79
CA PHE A 185 2.77 -27.51 -4.90
C PHE A 185 2.25 -27.93 -3.53
N LYS A 186 3.12 -28.16 -2.55
CA LYS A 186 2.71 -28.46 -1.17
C LYS A 186 1.94 -27.30 -0.53
N THR A 187 2.32 -26.05 -0.84
CA THR A 187 1.56 -24.85 -0.45
C THR A 187 0.18 -24.83 -1.09
N HIS A 188 0.09 -25.16 -2.38
CA HIS A 188 -1.18 -25.28 -3.07
C HIS A 188 -2.08 -26.39 -2.49
N VAL A 189 -1.51 -27.56 -2.17
CA VAL A 189 -2.24 -28.65 -1.49
C VAL A 189 -2.79 -28.19 -0.15
N ALA A 190 -1.97 -27.55 0.68
CA ALA A 190 -2.37 -27.02 1.98
C ALA A 190 -3.50 -25.99 1.84
N TRP A 191 -3.35 -25.06 0.89
CA TRP A 191 -4.36 -24.03 0.59
C TRP A 191 -5.71 -24.64 0.17
N GLN A 192 -5.69 -25.56 -0.80
CA GLN A 192 -6.91 -26.22 -1.29
C GLN A 192 -7.60 -27.03 -0.19
N ARG A 193 -6.82 -27.72 0.66
CA ARG A 193 -7.37 -28.46 1.80
C ARG A 193 -8.02 -27.53 2.82
N LEU A 194 -7.38 -26.38 3.11
CA LEU A 194 -7.94 -25.37 4.01
C LEU A 194 -9.27 -24.83 3.45
N LEU A 195 -9.31 -24.42 2.18
CA LEU A 195 -10.53 -23.95 1.53
C LEU A 195 -11.65 -25.01 1.56
N ALA A 196 -11.32 -26.29 1.35
CA ALA A 196 -12.28 -27.39 1.44
C ALA A 196 -12.85 -27.56 2.86
N LEU A 197 -12.00 -27.49 3.90
CA LEU A 197 -12.42 -27.55 5.30
C LEU A 197 -13.36 -26.38 5.65
N ARG A 198 -13.07 -25.18 5.14
CA ARG A 198 -13.92 -23.99 5.30
C ARG A 198 -15.27 -24.17 4.60
N ALA A 199 -15.27 -24.65 3.36
CA ALA A 199 -16.50 -24.93 2.60
C ALA A 199 -17.38 -26.01 3.26
N ALA A 200 -16.76 -26.96 3.96
CA ALA A 200 -17.44 -27.98 4.76
C ALA A 200 -17.97 -27.45 6.11
N GLY A 201 -17.70 -26.20 6.48
CA GLY A 201 -18.12 -25.61 7.76
C GLY A 201 -17.26 -26.02 8.96
N THR A 202 -16.08 -26.59 8.73
CA THR A 202 -15.15 -27.06 9.78
C THR A 202 -13.74 -26.48 9.58
N PRO A 203 -13.57 -25.14 9.52
CA PRO A 203 -12.24 -24.55 9.43
C PRO A 203 -11.43 -24.88 10.71
N PRO A 204 -10.11 -25.07 10.60
CA PRO A 204 -9.27 -25.31 11.77
C PRO A 204 -9.31 -24.12 12.74
N GLU A 205 -9.37 -24.39 14.05
CA GLU A 205 -9.47 -23.36 15.10
C GLU A 205 -8.16 -22.59 15.30
N ASP A 206 -7.03 -23.30 15.16
CA ASP A 206 -5.68 -22.76 15.33
C ASP A 206 -4.68 -23.39 14.34
N GLU A 207 -3.50 -22.78 14.24
CA GLU A 207 -2.40 -23.24 13.38
C GLU A 207 -1.99 -24.67 13.72
N ALA A 208 -1.92 -25.01 15.01
CA ALA A 208 -1.51 -26.33 15.47
C ALA A 208 -2.49 -27.42 14.99
N THR A 209 -3.78 -27.12 14.96
CA THR A 209 -4.84 -28.00 14.46
C THR A 209 -4.75 -28.14 12.95
N PHE A 210 -4.53 -27.04 12.23
CA PHE A 210 -4.27 -27.12 10.79
C PHE A 210 -3.05 -27.98 10.46
N VAL A 211 -1.94 -27.77 11.17
CA VAL A 211 -0.72 -28.57 11.01
C VAL A 211 -1.01 -30.06 11.23
N ARG A 212 -1.70 -30.44 12.31
CA ARG A 212 -2.06 -31.86 12.56
C ARG A 212 -2.91 -32.45 11.43
N LEU A 213 -3.89 -31.70 10.91
CA LEU A 213 -4.74 -32.15 9.80
C LEU A 213 -3.97 -32.32 8.49
N MET A 214 -2.84 -31.64 8.34
CA MET A 214 -1.97 -31.71 7.16
C MET A 214 -0.85 -32.74 7.29
N THR A 215 -0.69 -33.38 8.45
CA THR A 215 0.32 -34.42 8.71
C THR A 215 -0.29 -35.78 9.06
N GLY A 216 -1.52 -36.04 8.59
CA GLY A 216 -2.24 -37.28 8.90
C GLY A 216 -2.50 -37.50 10.39
N ASN A 217 -2.59 -36.41 11.17
CA ASN A 217 -2.65 -36.40 12.64
C ASN A 217 -1.42 -37.00 13.34
N ASP A 218 -0.26 -37.03 12.70
CA ASP A 218 0.99 -37.45 13.34
C ASP A 218 1.43 -36.41 14.38
N THR A 219 1.26 -36.76 15.66
CA THR A 219 1.65 -35.93 16.80
C THR A 219 3.13 -36.06 17.17
N SER A 220 3.89 -36.96 16.52
CA SER A 220 5.32 -37.14 16.79
C SER A 220 6.20 -36.12 16.06
N LEU A 221 5.65 -35.45 15.04
CA LEU A 221 6.37 -34.47 14.24
C LEU A 221 6.49 -33.12 14.96
N GLY A 222 7.63 -32.90 15.62
CA GLY A 222 7.96 -31.62 16.25
C GLY A 222 8.44 -30.55 15.25
N ARG A 223 9.44 -30.88 14.42
CA ARG A 223 10.00 -29.99 13.38
C ARG A 223 10.17 -30.77 12.08
N PHE A 224 9.55 -30.27 11.01
CA PHE A 224 9.58 -30.87 9.68
C PHE A 224 9.63 -29.76 8.61
N PRO A 225 10.09 -30.08 7.38
CA PRO A 225 10.37 -29.06 6.35
C PRO A 225 9.17 -28.19 6.00
N GLU A 226 7.97 -28.75 5.99
CA GLU A 226 6.74 -28.07 5.58
C GLU A 226 6.10 -27.22 6.69
N ARG A 227 6.65 -27.18 7.91
CA ARG A 227 5.96 -26.52 9.03
C ARG A 227 5.70 -25.03 8.78
N ASP A 228 6.69 -24.32 8.26
CA ASP A 228 6.61 -22.87 8.05
C ASP A 228 5.62 -22.53 6.91
N LEU A 229 5.59 -23.32 5.82
CA LEU A 229 4.61 -23.11 4.75
C LEU A 229 3.17 -23.34 5.21
N LEU A 230 2.95 -24.28 6.14
CA LEU A 230 1.63 -24.52 6.72
C LEU A 230 1.21 -23.37 7.63
N ALA A 231 2.13 -22.84 8.43
CA ALA A 231 1.90 -21.65 9.25
C ALA A 231 1.55 -20.43 8.39
N GLU A 232 2.31 -20.18 7.32
CA GLU A 232 2.04 -19.10 6.36
C GLU A 232 0.68 -19.28 5.66
N THR A 233 0.34 -20.51 5.25
CA THR A 233 -0.95 -20.82 4.62
C THR A 233 -2.12 -20.56 5.56
N TYR A 234 -2.00 -20.96 6.83
CA TYR A 234 -3.01 -20.67 7.84
C TYR A 234 -3.12 -19.16 8.12
N ALA A 235 -2.00 -18.47 8.27
CA ALA A 235 -1.96 -17.03 8.47
C ALA A 235 -2.61 -16.25 7.30
N ARG A 236 -2.37 -16.69 6.06
CA ARG A 236 -3.02 -16.16 4.84
C ARG A 236 -4.54 -16.30 4.90
N ASP A 237 -5.05 -17.47 5.25
CA ASP A 237 -6.50 -17.69 5.42
C ASP A 237 -7.09 -16.80 6.51
N ARG A 238 -6.39 -16.64 7.65
CA ARG A 238 -6.82 -15.74 8.72
C ARG A 238 -6.87 -14.28 8.27
N ALA A 239 -5.88 -13.84 7.49
CA ALA A 239 -5.84 -12.50 6.93
C ALA A 239 -7.01 -12.28 5.96
N PHE A 240 -7.19 -13.14 4.97
CA PHE A 240 -8.32 -13.02 4.04
C PHE A 240 -9.69 -13.13 4.71
N GLY A 241 -9.83 -14.02 5.69
CA GLY A 241 -11.04 -14.13 6.50
C GLY A 241 -11.39 -12.82 7.21
N ALA A 242 -10.37 -12.08 7.68
CA ALA A 242 -10.59 -10.74 8.22
C ALA A 242 -10.99 -9.72 7.14
N LEU A 243 -10.36 -9.77 5.96
CA LEU A 243 -10.62 -8.82 4.86
C LEU A 243 -11.92 -9.07 4.10
N ALA A 244 -12.52 -10.26 4.20
CA ALA A 244 -13.74 -10.65 3.48
C ALA A 244 -14.90 -9.64 3.61
N ARG A 245 -14.98 -8.94 4.75
CA ARG A 245 -15.99 -7.89 5.02
C ARG A 245 -15.89 -6.66 4.10
N PHE A 246 -14.78 -6.50 3.38
CA PHE A 246 -14.52 -5.40 2.45
C PHE A 246 -14.66 -5.83 0.97
N MET A 247 -15.03 -7.07 0.73
CA MET A 247 -15.14 -7.63 -0.61
C MET A 247 -16.60 -7.64 -1.09
N GLY A 248 -16.78 -7.58 -2.40
CA GLY A 248 -18.07 -7.83 -3.05
C GLY A 248 -18.44 -9.33 -3.04
N PRO A 249 -19.67 -9.66 -3.46
CA PRO A 249 -20.23 -10.99 -3.31
C PRO A 249 -19.64 -12.05 -4.26
N ASP A 250 -19.08 -11.62 -5.40
CA ASP A 250 -18.58 -12.53 -6.42
C ASP A 250 -17.29 -13.23 -5.97
N ARG A 251 -17.21 -14.54 -6.14
CA ARG A 251 -16.07 -15.35 -5.70
C ARG A 251 -15.34 -15.98 -6.88
N GLY A 252 -14.05 -16.26 -6.66
CA GLY A 252 -13.20 -17.02 -7.57
C GLY A 252 -12.30 -17.99 -6.83
N ASP A 253 -11.41 -18.63 -7.57
CA ASP A 253 -10.55 -19.70 -7.04
C ASP A 253 -9.38 -19.17 -6.17
N GLY A 254 -8.94 -17.94 -6.44
CA GLY A 254 -7.75 -17.33 -5.83
C GLY A 254 -6.46 -18.12 -6.08
N SER A 255 -5.38 -17.70 -5.41
CA SER A 255 -4.08 -18.36 -5.48
C SER A 255 -3.54 -18.67 -4.10
N ALA A 256 -2.79 -19.77 -4.01
CA ALA A 256 -2.01 -20.09 -2.82
C ALA A 256 -0.79 -19.16 -2.66
N LEU A 257 -0.55 -18.30 -3.65
CA LEU A 257 0.50 -17.30 -3.66
C LEU A 257 -0.01 -15.87 -3.42
N ASP A 258 -1.33 -15.67 -3.34
CA ASP A 258 -1.88 -14.36 -2.97
C ASP A 258 -1.31 -13.92 -1.62
N ALA A 259 -0.92 -12.66 -1.53
CA ALA A 259 -0.18 -12.09 -0.41
C ALA A 259 -1.01 -10.97 0.27
N PRO A 260 -1.99 -11.34 1.12
CA PRO A 260 -2.63 -10.38 2.00
C PRO A 260 -1.65 -9.88 3.07
N PRO A 261 -1.94 -8.75 3.73
CA PRO A 261 -1.13 -8.31 4.87
C PRO A 261 -1.19 -9.33 6.01
N ILE A 262 -0.25 -9.21 6.94
CA ILE A 262 -0.24 -10.04 8.16
C ILE A 262 -1.59 -9.95 8.90
N ALA A 263 -2.02 -11.08 9.48
CA ALA A 263 -3.35 -11.19 10.09
C ALA A 263 -3.67 -10.11 11.16
N PRO A 264 -2.72 -9.68 12.03
CA PRO A 264 -2.97 -8.58 12.97
C PRO A 264 -3.35 -7.26 12.28
N VAL A 265 -2.69 -6.92 11.16
CA VAL A 265 -2.98 -5.71 10.37
C VAL A 265 -4.31 -5.87 9.64
N ALA A 266 -4.56 -7.02 9.01
CA ALA A 266 -5.83 -7.32 8.35
C ALA A 266 -7.03 -7.20 9.30
N ALA A 267 -6.87 -7.62 10.56
CA ALA A 267 -7.91 -7.51 11.58
C ALA A 267 -8.28 -6.04 11.89
N ARG A 268 -7.30 -5.13 11.85
CA ARG A 268 -7.45 -3.70 12.20
C ARG A 268 -7.78 -2.79 11.01
N ALA A 269 -7.64 -3.28 9.79
CA ALA A 269 -7.95 -2.54 8.57
C ALA A 269 -9.42 -2.06 8.52
N ALA A 270 -9.64 -0.92 7.86
CA ALA A 270 -10.96 -0.35 7.56
C ALA A 270 -11.38 -0.51 6.08
N GLY A 271 -10.45 -0.99 5.24
CA GLY A 271 -10.71 -1.39 3.86
C GLY A 271 -9.54 -2.25 3.35
N ALA A 272 -9.71 -2.90 2.21
CA ALA A 272 -8.65 -3.62 1.53
C ALA A 272 -8.84 -3.53 0.02
N GLY A 273 -7.75 -3.54 -0.73
CA GLY A 273 -7.82 -3.66 -2.18
C GLY A 273 -6.53 -4.18 -2.79
N PHE A 274 -6.64 -4.72 -4.00
CA PHE A 274 -5.49 -5.25 -4.71
C PHE A 274 -4.68 -4.15 -5.41
N VAL A 275 -3.36 -4.29 -5.42
CA VAL A 275 -2.43 -3.31 -6.03
C VAL A 275 -2.01 -3.66 -7.45
N ASN A 276 -2.27 -4.89 -7.88
CA ASN A 276 -1.87 -5.38 -9.19
C ASN A 276 -2.48 -4.55 -10.32
N SER A 277 -1.65 -4.32 -11.33
CA SER A 277 -2.05 -3.67 -12.57
C SER A 277 -1.31 -4.34 -13.73
N GLU A 278 -1.92 -4.31 -14.90
CA GLU A 278 -1.37 -4.89 -16.12
C GLU A 278 -1.14 -3.81 -17.16
N ALA A 279 -0.05 -3.95 -17.90
CA ALA A 279 0.20 -3.12 -19.05
C ALA A 279 -0.63 -3.60 -20.26
N ASP A 280 -1.03 -2.65 -21.10
CA ASP A 280 -1.45 -2.94 -22.47
C ASP A 280 -0.32 -3.61 -23.26
N ALA A 281 -0.62 -4.15 -24.44
CA ALA A 281 0.37 -4.91 -25.22
C ALA A 281 1.56 -4.06 -25.72
N ASP A 282 1.47 -2.72 -25.65
CA ASP A 282 2.60 -1.81 -25.89
C ASP A 282 3.41 -1.46 -24.63
N GLY A 283 3.06 -2.05 -23.48
CA GLY A 283 3.76 -1.86 -22.22
C GLY A 283 3.31 -0.63 -21.41
N GLN A 284 2.26 0.08 -21.82
CA GLN A 284 1.72 1.21 -21.05
C GLN A 284 0.51 0.81 -20.19
N TYR A 285 0.40 1.46 -19.02
CA TYR A 285 -0.67 1.25 -18.06
C TYR A 285 -1.76 2.30 -18.28
N ARG A 286 -2.88 1.88 -18.87
CA ARG A 286 -4.03 2.76 -19.17
C ARG A 286 -5.30 2.39 -18.45
N ARG A 287 -5.41 1.15 -18.00
CA ARG A 287 -6.65 0.58 -17.45
C ARG A 287 -6.38 -0.44 -16.36
N VAL A 288 -7.41 -0.72 -15.58
CA VAL A 288 -7.39 -1.76 -14.56
C VAL A 288 -8.78 -2.31 -14.34
N ARG A 289 -8.87 -3.60 -14.05
CA ARG A 289 -10.11 -4.21 -13.59
C ARG A 289 -10.56 -3.58 -12.26
N PRO A 290 -11.87 -3.39 -12.02
CA PRO A 290 -12.36 -2.79 -10.78
C PRO A 290 -12.36 -3.77 -9.59
N PHE A 291 -12.48 -5.06 -9.86
CA PHE A 291 -12.60 -6.11 -8.86
C PHE A 291 -11.77 -7.34 -9.23
N TRP A 292 -11.28 -8.03 -8.21
CA TRP A 292 -10.53 -9.26 -8.31
C TRP A 292 -11.22 -10.39 -7.54
N PRO A 293 -11.64 -11.48 -8.19
CA PRO A 293 -12.38 -12.53 -7.52
C PRO A 293 -11.45 -13.40 -6.65
N THR A 294 -11.82 -13.60 -5.39
CA THR A 294 -11.10 -14.47 -4.43
C THR A 294 -12.07 -15.51 -3.83
N PRO A 295 -11.57 -16.53 -3.10
CA PRO A 295 -12.45 -17.47 -2.38
C PRO A 295 -13.34 -16.81 -1.33
N TYR A 296 -13.01 -15.59 -0.90
CA TYR A 296 -13.67 -14.86 0.17
C TYR A 296 -14.69 -13.84 -0.35
N GLY A 297 -14.52 -13.39 -1.60
CA GLY A 297 -15.31 -12.36 -2.27
C GLY A 297 -14.49 -11.61 -3.32
N SER A 298 -15.08 -10.60 -3.94
CA SER A 298 -14.42 -9.82 -4.98
C SER A 298 -13.73 -8.60 -4.37
N LEU A 299 -12.42 -8.66 -4.27
CA LEU A 299 -11.60 -7.59 -3.70
C LEU A 299 -11.57 -6.39 -4.66
N PRO A 300 -11.90 -5.15 -4.22
CA PRO A 300 -11.82 -3.97 -5.07
C PRO A 300 -10.37 -3.61 -5.41
N GLN A 301 -10.18 -2.85 -6.47
CA GLN A 301 -8.90 -2.22 -6.77
C GLN A 301 -8.52 -1.25 -5.63
N PHE A 302 -7.24 -1.20 -5.24
CA PHE A 302 -6.78 -0.50 -4.04
C PHE A 302 -7.15 1.00 -3.98
N GLY A 303 -6.98 1.73 -5.08
CA GLY A 303 -7.41 3.13 -5.20
C GLY A 303 -8.93 3.30 -5.12
N LEU A 304 -9.68 2.43 -5.80
CA LEU A 304 -11.14 2.41 -5.71
C LEU A 304 -11.59 2.18 -4.25
N ALA A 305 -11.00 1.22 -3.55
CA ALA A 305 -11.29 0.94 -2.14
C ALA A 305 -11.06 2.17 -1.24
N ALA A 306 -9.94 2.88 -1.47
CA ALA A 306 -9.59 4.10 -0.74
C ALA A 306 -10.57 5.25 -1.01
N GLY A 307 -10.95 5.47 -2.27
CA GLY A 307 -11.94 6.47 -2.65
C GLY A 307 -13.33 6.18 -2.07
N LEU A 308 -13.77 4.91 -2.11
CA LEU A 308 -15.04 4.47 -1.51
C LEU A 308 -15.03 4.67 0.01
N LEU A 309 -13.96 4.27 0.71
CA LEU A 309 -13.81 4.48 2.15
C LEU A 309 -13.88 5.97 2.50
N HIS A 310 -13.17 6.82 1.74
CA HIS A 310 -13.23 8.28 1.95
C HIS A 310 -14.64 8.85 1.74
N ALA A 311 -15.41 8.29 0.80
CA ALA A 311 -16.79 8.67 0.53
C ALA A 311 -17.81 8.06 1.52
N GLY A 312 -17.38 7.15 2.41
CA GLY A 312 -18.27 6.43 3.31
C GLY A 312 -19.15 5.39 2.60
N ILE A 313 -18.68 4.86 1.46
CA ILE A 313 -19.38 3.88 0.63
C ILE A 313 -18.75 2.51 0.84
N THR A 314 -19.59 1.47 0.98
CA THR A 314 -19.10 0.10 1.04
C THR A 314 -19.08 -0.52 -0.35
N VAL A 315 -18.16 -1.48 -0.58
CA VAL A 315 -18.06 -2.20 -1.86
C VAL A 315 -19.35 -2.93 -2.21
N ALA A 316 -20.07 -3.45 -1.21
CA ALA A 316 -21.33 -4.15 -1.40
C ALA A 316 -22.43 -3.24 -1.99
N ASP A 317 -22.33 -1.92 -1.82
CA ASP A 317 -23.29 -0.97 -2.34
C ASP A 317 -22.96 -0.49 -3.78
N VAL A 318 -21.77 -0.84 -4.29
CA VAL A 318 -21.36 -0.50 -5.66
C VAL A 318 -22.00 -1.45 -6.66
N ARG A 319 -22.73 -0.90 -7.62
CA ARG A 319 -23.39 -1.69 -8.67
C ARG A 319 -22.60 -1.66 -9.97
N VAL A 320 -22.34 -2.83 -10.54
CA VAL A 320 -21.77 -2.94 -11.89
C VAL A 320 -22.91 -2.94 -12.90
N GLU A 321 -23.09 -1.83 -13.61
CA GLU A 321 -24.01 -1.72 -14.75
C GLU A 321 -23.25 -1.87 -16.07
N ARG A 322 -23.97 -2.07 -17.20
CA ARG A 322 -23.32 -2.15 -18.51
C ARG A 322 -22.51 -0.89 -18.79
N GLY A 323 -21.19 -1.03 -18.79
CA GLY A 323 -20.24 0.03 -19.09
C GLY A 323 -20.03 1.05 -17.98
N ALA A 324 -20.45 0.79 -16.73
CA ALA A 324 -20.14 1.69 -15.62
C ALA A 324 -20.23 1.01 -14.24
N LEU A 325 -19.40 1.47 -13.30
CA LEU A 325 -19.66 1.33 -11.87
C LEU A 325 -20.59 2.45 -11.43
N VAL A 326 -21.62 2.11 -10.65
CA VAL A 326 -22.60 3.05 -10.10
C VAL A 326 -22.50 3.05 -8.59
N LEU A 327 -22.11 4.19 -8.04
CA LEU A 327 -21.95 4.40 -6.62
C LEU A 327 -23.29 4.87 -5.99
N PRO A 328 -23.53 4.62 -4.70
CA PRO A 328 -24.78 5.01 -4.02
C PRO A 328 -25.05 6.51 -3.99
N ASN A 329 -24.01 7.33 -4.08
CA ASN A 329 -24.10 8.79 -4.15
C ASN A 329 -24.50 9.31 -5.55
N GLY A 330 -24.70 8.43 -6.53
CA GLY A 330 -25.05 8.76 -7.90
C GLY A 330 -23.84 8.93 -8.83
N ASN A 331 -22.61 8.90 -8.31
CA ASN A 331 -21.40 8.94 -9.12
C ASN A 331 -21.32 7.70 -10.02
N ARG A 332 -20.78 7.91 -11.22
CA ARG A 332 -20.57 6.84 -12.21
C ARG A 332 -19.12 6.85 -12.67
N ILE A 333 -18.50 5.68 -12.68
CA ILE A 333 -17.16 5.49 -13.25
C ILE A 333 -17.34 4.64 -14.50
N ALA A 334 -16.98 5.18 -15.67
CA ALA A 334 -17.12 4.46 -16.93
C ALA A 334 -16.25 3.19 -16.95
N LEU A 335 -16.79 2.11 -17.52
CA LEU A 335 -16.09 0.86 -17.77
C LEU A 335 -16.02 0.59 -19.27
N GLU A 336 -14.82 0.30 -19.76
CA GLU A 336 -14.59 -0.19 -21.11
C GLU A 336 -14.13 -1.64 -21.04
N ALA A 337 -14.84 -2.54 -21.73
CA ALA A 337 -14.61 -3.99 -21.63
C ALA A 337 -14.55 -4.57 -20.20
N GLY A 338 -15.21 -3.89 -19.24
CA GLY A 338 -15.22 -4.29 -17.82
C GLY A 338 -14.09 -3.68 -16.98
N GLU A 339 -13.24 -2.83 -17.58
CA GLU A 339 -12.10 -2.19 -16.93
C GLU A 339 -12.31 -0.69 -16.78
N ILE A 340 -11.72 -0.10 -15.74
CA ILE A 340 -11.65 1.34 -15.53
C ILE A 340 -10.52 1.87 -16.39
N TYR A 341 -10.81 2.84 -17.25
CA TYR A 341 -9.77 3.61 -17.95
C TYR A 341 -9.30 4.75 -17.04
N VAL A 342 -8.00 4.81 -16.77
CA VAL A 342 -7.43 5.72 -15.75
C VAL A 342 -7.43 7.15 -16.26
N ASP A 343 -8.11 8.03 -15.55
CA ASP A 343 -8.12 9.47 -15.78
C ASP A 343 -6.93 10.13 -15.08
N TRP A 344 -5.73 9.88 -15.61
CA TRP A 344 -4.47 10.41 -15.08
C TRP A 344 -4.49 11.94 -14.89
N PRO A 345 -4.25 12.47 -13.67
CA PRO A 345 -4.07 13.90 -13.44
C PRO A 345 -2.74 14.37 -14.04
N THR A 346 -2.72 15.51 -14.72
CA THR A 346 -1.52 15.99 -15.43
C THR A 346 -0.48 16.63 -14.50
N ASP A 347 -0.91 17.25 -13.39
CA ASP A 347 -0.01 18.06 -12.54
C ASP A 347 0.99 17.23 -11.72
N ILE A 348 0.60 15.99 -11.38
CA ILE A 348 1.47 15.02 -10.69
C ILE A 348 2.78 14.80 -11.49
N PHE A 349 2.70 14.92 -12.82
CA PHE A 349 3.80 14.69 -13.74
C PHE A 349 4.63 15.97 -14.02
N GLU A 350 4.00 17.14 -14.09
CA GLU A 350 4.75 18.38 -14.31
C GLU A 350 5.65 18.76 -13.12
N THR A 351 5.15 18.54 -11.90
CA THR A 351 5.87 18.83 -10.66
C THR A 351 7.04 17.88 -10.41
N SER A 352 6.96 16.63 -10.91
CA SER A 352 8.00 15.61 -10.78
C SER A 352 9.07 15.67 -11.90
N VAL A 353 8.69 16.06 -13.12
CA VAL A 353 9.61 16.12 -14.27
C VAL A 353 10.49 17.38 -14.28
N ARG A 354 10.00 18.53 -13.79
CA ARG A 354 10.78 19.79 -13.82
C ARG A 354 11.81 19.96 -12.70
N SER A 355 11.60 19.33 -11.56
CA SER A 355 12.39 19.57 -10.34
C SER A 355 13.47 18.52 -10.11
N GLY A 356 13.38 17.33 -10.72
CA GLY A 356 14.23 16.19 -10.37
C GLY A 356 14.06 15.72 -8.92
N THR A 357 13.09 16.28 -8.20
CA THR A 357 12.78 16.05 -6.79
C THR A 357 11.27 16.08 -6.64
N VAL A 358 10.66 14.98 -6.22
CA VAL A 358 9.24 14.98 -5.92
C VAL A 358 9.04 15.75 -4.62
N GLY A 359 8.68 17.03 -4.72
CA GLY A 359 8.52 17.96 -3.60
C GLY A 359 9.04 19.37 -3.92
N GLY A 360 8.12 20.31 -4.16
CA GLY A 360 8.43 21.74 -4.13
C GLY A 360 8.79 22.17 -2.70
N SER A 361 9.77 23.07 -2.56
CA SER A 361 10.21 23.64 -1.28
C SER A 361 9.13 24.50 -0.58
N ASP A 362 7.99 24.70 -1.21
CA ASP A 362 6.87 25.53 -0.75
C ASP A 362 5.66 24.72 -0.25
N GLY A 363 5.70 23.39 -0.28
CA GLY A 363 4.60 22.54 0.20
C GLY A 363 3.31 22.62 -0.64
N SER A 364 3.35 23.20 -1.84
CA SER A 364 2.17 23.37 -2.69
C SER A 364 1.76 22.11 -3.45
N GLY A 365 2.68 21.16 -3.67
CA GLY A 365 2.50 19.99 -4.53
C GLY A 365 1.74 18.79 -3.94
N GLY A 366 1.06 18.95 -2.79
CA GLY A 366 0.24 17.89 -2.19
C GLY A 366 1.00 16.65 -1.70
N LEU A 367 2.33 16.75 -1.61
CA LEU A 367 3.23 15.69 -1.19
C LEU A 367 3.87 16.01 0.17
N VAL A 368 3.87 15.04 1.08
CA VAL A 368 4.58 15.06 2.36
C VAL A 368 5.66 13.98 2.31
N ALA A 369 6.91 14.29 2.69
CA ALA A 369 7.93 13.25 2.80
C ALA A 369 7.69 12.42 4.06
N ILE A 370 7.68 11.08 3.96
CA ILE A 370 7.48 10.20 5.13
C ILE A 370 8.60 10.38 6.16
N GLY A 371 9.82 10.69 5.72
CA GLY A 371 10.95 10.97 6.61
C GLY A 371 10.67 12.14 7.56
N ALA A 372 9.95 13.18 7.11
CA ALA A 372 9.58 14.30 7.97
C ALA A 372 8.59 13.89 9.09
N LEU A 373 7.74 12.90 8.83
CA LEU A 373 6.83 12.34 9.83
C LEU A 373 7.59 11.48 10.84
N VAL A 374 8.53 10.67 10.38
CA VAL A 374 9.39 9.86 11.26
C VAL A 374 10.24 10.77 12.15
N ASP A 375 10.86 11.80 11.59
CA ASP A 375 11.62 12.81 12.34
C ASP A 375 10.75 13.50 13.40
N LEU A 376 9.51 13.87 13.05
CA LEU A 376 8.57 14.50 13.98
C LEU A 376 8.21 13.57 15.13
N ALA A 377 7.96 12.30 14.85
CA ALA A 377 7.69 11.29 15.87
C ALA A 377 8.89 11.09 16.81
N GLU A 378 10.10 11.04 16.26
CA GLU A 378 11.35 10.94 17.04
C GLU A 378 11.58 12.16 17.92
N GLN A 379 11.35 13.36 17.38
CA GLN A 379 11.44 14.60 18.15
C GLN A 379 10.45 14.63 19.32
N ARG A 380 9.22 14.13 19.14
CA ARG A 380 8.24 14.00 20.23
C ARG A 380 8.69 13.02 21.30
N GLN A 381 9.28 11.88 20.90
CA GLN A 381 9.80 10.92 21.86
C GLN A 381 10.95 11.51 22.68
N VAL A 382 11.93 12.15 22.02
CA VAL A 382 13.04 12.83 22.68
C VAL A 382 12.54 13.93 23.61
N LEU A 383 11.53 14.71 23.19
CA LEU A 383 10.91 15.71 24.06
C LEU A 383 10.27 15.06 25.29
N ALA A 384 9.53 13.96 25.13
CA ALA A 384 8.91 13.26 26.26
C ALA A 384 9.95 12.77 27.28
N GLU A 385 11.08 12.24 26.81
CA GLU A 385 12.21 11.83 27.65
C GLU A 385 12.86 13.04 28.36
N GLN A 386 13.08 14.14 27.65
CA GLN A 386 13.59 15.39 28.22
C GLN A 386 12.66 15.95 29.29
N GLU A 387 11.35 15.92 29.06
CA GLU A 387 10.36 16.38 30.04
C GLU A 387 10.31 15.46 31.27
N ALA A 388 10.40 14.14 31.09
CA ALA A 388 10.47 13.20 32.21
C ALA A 388 11.73 13.45 33.06
N ARG A 389 12.88 13.66 32.40
CA ARG A 389 14.14 14.01 33.08
C ARG A 389 14.05 15.36 33.79
N TYR A 390 13.46 16.36 33.15
CA TYR A 390 13.23 17.69 33.72
C TYR A 390 12.38 17.63 35.00
N ARG A 391 11.26 16.89 34.98
CA ARG A 391 10.42 16.68 36.17
C ARG A 391 11.15 15.91 37.27
N ALA A 392 11.91 14.88 36.93
CA ALA A 392 12.67 14.09 37.90
C ALA A 392 13.74 14.95 38.61
N LEU A 393 14.49 15.75 37.85
CA LEU A 393 15.47 16.69 38.40
C LEU A 393 14.81 17.76 39.28
N GLY A 394 13.66 18.29 38.85
CA GLY A 394 12.88 19.21 39.67
C GLY A 394 12.47 18.59 41.00
N ALA A 395 12.00 17.34 41.00
CA ALA A 395 11.67 16.61 42.22
C ALA A 395 12.89 16.30 43.10
N ASP A 396 14.07 16.06 42.52
CA ASP A 396 15.32 15.89 43.28
C ASP A 396 15.70 17.22 43.96
N ILE A 397 15.66 18.34 43.24
CA ILE A 397 15.95 19.68 43.77
C ILE A 397 14.98 20.04 44.91
N ALA A 398 13.68 19.80 44.71
CA ALA A 398 12.63 20.05 45.71
C ALA A 398 12.82 19.25 47.02
N ARG A 399 13.42 18.06 46.95
CA ARG A 399 13.65 17.23 48.14
C ARG A 399 14.82 17.74 48.99
N GLU A 400 15.82 18.31 48.33
CA GLU A 400 17.01 18.89 48.98
C GLU A 400 16.75 20.31 49.50
N GLN A 401 15.72 21.00 48.98
CA GLN A 401 15.38 22.38 49.35
C GLN A 401 13.99 22.48 49.99
N THR A 402 13.89 23.05 51.18
CA THR A 402 12.64 23.08 51.95
C THR A 402 11.64 24.15 51.50
N ASP A 403 12.04 25.04 50.60
CA ASP A 403 11.29 26.23 50.24
C ASP A 403 10.71 26.21 48.81
N LEU A 404 10.88 25.10 48.07
CA LEU A 404 10.28 24.88 46.75
C LEU A 404 9.30 23.70 46.81
N ALA A 405 8.06 23.93 46.38
CA ALA A 405 7.08 22.85 46.28
C ALA A 405 7.42 21.92 45.10
N VAL A 406 7.33 20.61 45.31
CA VAL A 406 7.56 19.61 44.27
C VAL A 406 6.63 19.84 43.06
N ASP A 407 5.37 20.16 43.31
CA ASP A 407 4.36 20.38 42.26
C ASP A 407 4.73 21.56 41.35
N ASP A 408 5.27 22.64 41.91
CA ASP A 408 5.71 23.82 41.15
C ASP A 408 6.88 23.48 40.22
N LEU A 409 7.74 22.55 40.64
CA LEU A 409 8.92 22.09 39.89
C LEU A 409 8.61 20.97 38.88
N GLN A 410 7.43 20.36 38.97
CA GLN A 410 6.95 19.37 38.01
C GLN A 410 6.15 19.99 36.85
N ALA A 411 5.78 21.26 36.95
CA ALA A 411 5.18 22.02 35.86
C ALA A 411 6.16 22.13 34.68
N VAL A 412 5.67 21.97 33.45
CA VAL A 412 6.50 22.04 32.24
C VAL A 412 5.89 23.04 31.24
N PRO A 413 6.53 24.18 30.99
CA PRO A 413 7.64 24.76 31.78
C PRO A 413 7.17 25.23 33.16
N VAL A 414 8.10 25.40 34.10
CA VAL A 414 7.80 26.08 35.36
C VAL A 414 7.47 27.57 35.13
N SER A 415 6.78 28.18 36.09
CA SER A 415 6.47 29.61 36.06
C SER A 415 7.74 30.47 36.16
N ASP A 416 7.67 31.72 35.68
CA ASP A 416 8.81 32.66 35.74
C ASP A 416 9.28 32.92 37.19
N ALA A 417 8.35 32.94 38.14
CA ALA A 417 8.67 33.12 39.57
C ALA A 417 9.45 31.92 40.12
N VAL A 418 9.02 30.70 39.81
CA VAL A 418 9.69 29.46 40.20
C VAL A 418 11.07 29.37 39.54
N ARG A 419 11.15 29.69 38.24
CA ARG A 419 12.40 29.75 37.47
C ARG A 419 13.42 30.72 38.09
N ALA A 420 12.98 31.93 38.44
CA ALA A 420 13.84 32.95 39.05
C ALA A 420 14.41 32.46 40.39
N LYS A 421 13.58 31.80 41.21
CA LYS A 421 13.98 31.24 42.49
C LYS A 421 15.01 30.11 42.36
N ILE A 422 14.77 29.17 41.43
CA ILE A 422 15.73 28.09 41.14
C ILE A 422 17.04 28.64 40.60
N LYS A 423 16.98 29.70 39.78
CA LYS A 423 18.18 30.36 39.25
C LYS A 423 19.03 30.91 40.39
N GLU A 424 18.43 31.67 41.29
CA GLU A 424 19.13 32.27 42.43
C GLU A 424 19.78 31.20 43.32
N GLN A 425 19.03 30.17 43.68
CA GLN A 425 19.54 29.05 44.48
C GLN A 425 20.61 28.24 43.73
N GLY A 426 20.38 27.99 42.45
CA GLY A 426 21.29 27.25 41.58
C GLY A 426 22.61 28.00 41.38
N GLU A 427 22.60 29.31 41.22
CA GLU A 427 23.82 30.12 41.13
C GLU A 427 24.59 30.12 42.46
N PHE A 428 23.88 30.09 43.59
CA PHE A 428 24.49 29.96 44.91
C PHE A 428 25.13 28.57 45.15
N ILE A 429 24.47 27.48 44.72
CA ILE A 429 24.90 26.11 44.98
C ILE A 429 25.88 25.57 43.91
N ALA A 430 25.57 25.83 42.63
CA ALA A 430 26.21 25.24 41.47
C ALA A 430 27.10 26.22 40.68
N GLY A 431 27.15 27.49 41.09
CA GLY A 431 27.90 28.54 40.39
C GLY A 431 27.32 28.83 39.02
N ASP A 432 28.15 28.80 37.98
CA ASP A 432 27.69 29.04 36.61
C ASP A 432 26.80 27.90 36.11
N LEU A 433 25.49 28.16 36.05
CA LEU A 433 24.47 27.22 35.56
C LEU A 433 24.58 26.91 34.06
N THR A 434 25.41 27.64 33.31
CA THR A 434 25.65 27.37 31.88
C THR A 434 26.69 26.27 31.64
N LEU A 435 27.48 25.91 32.67
CA LEU A 435 28.45 24.82 32.60
C LEU A 435 27.76 23.45 32.47
N LYS A 436 28.37 22.54 31.71
CA LYS A 436 27.89 21.17 31.54
C LYS A 436 28.66 20.22 32.46
N GLY A 437 27.92 19.34 33.13
CA GLY A 437 28.52 18.33 34.02
C GLY A 437 29.10 18.94 35.29
N THR A 438 30.04 18.22 35.90
CA THR A 438 30.61 18.52 37.22
C THR A 438 32.13 18.40 37.26
N ASP A 439 32.80 18.51 36.10
CA ASP A 439 34.25 18.29 35.99
C ASP A 439 35.05 19.39 36.71
N ASP A 440 34.54 20.62 36.73
CA ASP A 440 35.08 21.78 37.44
C ASP A 440 34.95 21.70 38.97
N VAL A 441 34.08 20.82 39.45
CA VAL A 441 33.84 20.58 40.88
C VAL A 441 34.15 19.13 41.25
N ALA A 442 35.09 18.49 40.54
CA ALA A 442 35.46 17.10 40.77
C ALA A 442 35.94 16.81 42.21
N ASP A 443 36.49 17.83 42.88
CA ASP A 443 36.99 17.74 44.25
C ASP A 443 35.87 17.78 45.33
N LEU A 444 34.62 18.10 44.94
CA LEU A 444 33.50 18.12 45.89
C LEU A 444 33.03 16.69 46.27
N PRO A 445 32.47 16.53 47.49
CA PRO A 445 31.75 15.33 47.89
C PRO A 445 30.69 14.90 46.86
N GLU A 446 30.44 13.59 46.75
CA GLU A 446 29.57 13.01 45.71
C GLU A 446 28.13 13.53 45.77
N ASP A 447 27.58 13.72 46.96
CA ASP A 447 26.26 14.32 47.20
C ASP A 447 26.19 15.76 46.68
N GLN A 448 27.23 16.55 46.94
CA GLN A 448 27.32 17.92 46.43
C GLN A 448 27.49 17.97 44.91
N ARG A 449 28.34 17.11 44.34
CA ARG A 449 28.48 16.98 42.88
C ARG A 449 27.15 16.59 42.24
N ARG A 450 26.42 15.63 42.82
CA ARG A 450 25.09 15.23 42.33
C ARG A 450 24.12 16.40 42.31
N LEU A 451 24.09 17.21 43.39
CA LEU A 451 23.21 18.39 43.48
C LEU A 451 23.59 19.46 42.45
N VAL A 452 24.88 19.77 42.31
CA VAL A 452 25.40 20.71 41.29
C VAL A 452 25.02 20.25 39.88
N GLY A 453 25.22 18.97 39.58
CA GLY A 453 24.85 18.37 38.30
C GLY A 453 23.34 18.47 38.03
N ALA A 454 22.51 18.24 39.05
CA ALA A 454 21.06 18.35 38.93
C ALA A 454 20.60 19.77 38.57
N TYR A 455 21.12 20.80 39.26
CA TYR A 455 20.79 22.20 38.96
C TYR A 455 21.22 22.61 37.54
N ARG A 456 22.45 22.30 37.13
CA ARG A 456 22.97 22.64 35.80
C ARG A 456 22.19 21.94 34.69
N GLU A 457 21.91 20.64 34.85
CA GLU A 457 21.15 19.88 33.87
C GLU A 457 19.69 20.36 33.80
N TRP A 458 19.06 20.61 34.95
CA TRP A 458 17.70 21.14 35.02
C TRP A 458 17.61 22.50 34.33
N TRP A 459 18.56 23.42 34.62
CA TRP A 459 18.61 24.76 34.02
C TRP A 459 18.74 24.68 32.49
N ARG A 460 19.58 23.79 31.98
CA ARG A 460 19.69 23.56 30.53
C ARG A 460 18.38 23.06 29.93
N LEU A 461 17.73 22.08 30.58
CA LEU A 461 16.46 21.53 30.09
C LEU A 461 15.33 22.56 30.13
N ASP A 462 15.30 23.43 31.14
CA ASP A 462 14.35 24.53 31.30
C ASP A 462 14.37 25.53 30.12
N GLN A 463 15.53 25.70 29.50
CA GLN A 463 15.72 26.52 28.30
C GLN A 463 15.39 25.76 27.01
N GLN A 464 15.70 24.47 26.95
CA GLN A 464 15.55 23.66 25.73
C GLN A 464 14.11 23.18 25.51
N VAL A 465 13.43 22.70 26.57
CA VAL A 465 12.10 22.09 26.47
C VAL A 465 11.05 23.03 25.84
N PRO A 466 10.95 24.33 26.22
CA PRO A 466 10.02 25.25 25.56
C PRO A 466 10.31 25.45 24.07
N ALA A 467 11.59 25.57 23.70
CA ALA A 467 12.00 25.74 22.31
C ALA A 467 11.69 24.48 21.48
N SER A 468 12.00 23.29 22.01
CA SER A 468 11.65 22.00 21.39
C SER A 468 10.14 21.86 21.20
N ARG A 469 9.34 22.19 22.22
CA ARG A 469 7.86 22.21 22.12
C ARG A 469 7.36 23.12 21.02
N ALA A 470 7.87 24.35 20.94
CA ALA A 470 7.48 25.31 19.92
C ALA A 470 7.83 24.82 18.51
N SER A 471 9.04 24.26 18.33
CA SER A 471 9.48 23.68 17.06
C SER A 471 8.61 22.50 16.62
N ILE A 472 8.34 21.55 17.52
CA ILE A 472 7.49 20.39 17.26
C ILE A 472 6.05 20.82 16.96
N ALA A 473 5.52 21.80 17.70
CA ALA A 473 4.18 22.32 17.46
C ALA A 473 4.06 22.99 16.08
N ALA A 474 5.07 23.74 15.65
CA ALA A 474 5.11 24.37 14.34
C ALA A 474 5.18 23.31 13.21
N ALA A 475 6.05 22.30 13.35
CA ALA A 475 6.13 21.19 12.40
C ALA A 475 4.82 20.39 12.33
N ALA A 476 4.22 20.07 13.47
CA ALA A 476 2.92 19.39 13.54
C ALA A 476 1.79 20.22 12.90
N ALA A 477 1.80 21.54 13.07
CA ALA A 477 0.83 22.42 12.42
C ALA A 477 0.97 22.43 10.90
N GLN A 478 2.20 22.38 10.38
CA GLN A 478 2.47 22.27 8.94
C GLN A 478 1.94 20.95 8.38
N VAL A 479 2.24 19.83 9.02
CA VAL A 479 1.74 18.51 8.62
C VAL A 479 0.22 18.45 8.67
N ARG A 480 -0.39 18.98 9.74
CA ARG A 480 -1.86 19.11 9.85
C ARG A 480 -2.46 19.88 8.69
N GLY A 481 -1.89 21.04 8.35
CA GLY A 481 -2.36 21.85 7.21
C GLY A 481 -2.40 21.07 5.89
N GLN A 482 -1.52 20.09 5.71
CA GLN A 482 -1.45 19.24 4.52
C GLN A 482 -2.32 17.98 4.60
N LEU A 483 -2.59 17.41 5.78
CA LEU A 483 -3.27 16.10 5.89
C LEU A 483 -4.69 16.14 6.48
N GLU A 484 -5.04 17.19 7.21
CA GLU A 484 -6.31 17.26 7.96
C GLU A 484 -7.54 17.09 7.05
N GLY A 485 -8.41 16.14 7.39
CA GLY A 485 -9.65 15.86 6.68
C GLY A 485 -9.48 15.15 5.32
N ARG A 486 -8.25 14.79 4.93
CA ARG A 486 -7.94 14.25 3.59
C ARG A 486 -7.75 12.74 3.58
N LEU A 487 -7.88 12.14 2.39
CA LEU A 487 -7.43 10.79 2.08
C LEU A 487 -5.93 10.83 1.78
N VAL A 488 -5.15 10.07 2.53
CA VAL A 488 -3.69 10.07 2.45
C VAL A 488 -3.17 8.76 1.88
N PHE A 489 -2.50 8.80 0.74
CA PHE A 489 -1.78 7.67 0.17
C PHE A 489 -0.35 7.62 0.70
N VAL A 490 0.11 6.47 1.17
CA VAL A 490 1.51 6.25 1.59
C VAL A 490 2.13 5.27 0.62
N GLY A 491 3.19 5.66 -0.11
CA GLY A 491 3.79 4.76 -1.11
C GLY A 491 5.12 5.26 -1.69
N PHE A 492 5.74 4.41 -2.51
CA PHE A 492 7.03 4.68 -3.12
C PHE A 492 6.98 5.76 -4.18
N VAL A 493 7.97 6.65 -4.15
CA VAL A 493 8.24 7.66 -5.18
C VAL A 493 9.75 7.79 -5.48
N ALA A 494 10.60 7.22 -4.62
CA ALA A 494 12.06 7.19 -4.75
C ALA A 494 12.52 6.64 -6.11
N THR A 495 13.51 7.29 -6.73
CA THR A 495 14.01 6.93 -8.07
C THR A 495 15.13 5.90 -8.02
N GLY A 496 15.87 5.84 -6.91
CA GLY A 496 17.05 4.98 -6.72
C GLY A 496 16.73 3.52 -6.38
N VAL A 497 15.54 3.26 -5.82
CA VAL A 497 15.04 1.91 -5.55
C VAL A 497 14.03 1.59 -6.64
N MET A 498 14.34 0.65 -7.54
CA MET A 498 13.41 0.23 -8.62
C MET A 498 12.25 -0.62 -8.09
N ALA A 499 11.66 -0.23 -6.96
CA ALA A 499 10.42 -0.81 -6.47
C ALA A 499 9.25 -0.02 -7.05
N ASP A 500 8.34 -0.73 -7.71
CA ASP A 500 7.00 -0.24 -8.08
C ASP A 500 6.95 1.01 -9.00
N MET A 501 7.49 0.87 -10.21
CA MET A 501 7.51 1.91 -11.25
C MET A 501 6.85 1.38 -12.52
N ILE A 502 5.87 2.11 -13.05
CA ILE A 502 5.08 1.73 -14.23
C ILE A 502 5.27 2.72 -15.39
N ASN A 503 5.00 2.29 -16.62
CA ASN A 503 5.01 3.16 -17.79
C ASN A 503 3.60 3.67 -18.06
N THR A 504 3.40 4.98 -18.08
CA THR A 504 2.08 5.57 -18.26
C THR A 504 2.01 6.37 -19.55
N VAL A 505 0.80 6.88 -19.83
CA VAL A 505 0.57 7.81 -20.92
C VAL A 505 1.39 9.09 -20.79
N TYR A 506 1.94 9.45 -19.63
CA TYR A 506 2.78 10.65 -19.48
C TYR A 506 4.28 10.37 -19.53
N GLY A 507 4.71 9.14 -19.29
CA GLY A 507 6.11 8.77 -19.39
C GLY A 507 6.48 7.47 -18.68
N PRO A 508 7.71 6.99 -18.92
CA PRO A 508 8.23 5.83 -18.21
C PRO A 508 8.53 6.17 -16.75
N ARG A 509 8.58 5.14 -15.90
CA ARG A 509 8.96 5.24 -14.47
C ARG A 509 8.07 6.16 -13.64
N THR A 510 6.75 6.05 -13.84
CA THR A 510 5.77 6.65 -12.95
C THR A 510 5.65 5.82 -11.67
N PRO A 511 5.70 6.42 -10.48
CA PRO A 511 5.43 5.72 -9.22
C PRO A 511 4.05 5.03 -9.19
N GLY A 512 3.99 3.76 -8.77
CA GLY A 512 2.75 2.98 -8.70
C GLY A 512 1.67 3.62 -7.83
N VAL A 513 2.05 4.24 -6.70
CA VAL A 513 1.11 4.94 -5.81
C VAL A 513 0.28 6.02 -6.51
N PHE A 514 0.80 6.67 -7.55
CA PHE A 514 0.04 7.66 -8.33
C PHE A 514 -1.07 7.02 -9.17
N PHE A 515 -0.89 5.78 -9.62
CA PHE A 515 -1.93 5.00 -10.30
C PHE A 515 -3.14 4.82 -9.39
N HIS A 516 -2.89 4.42 -8.14
CA HIS A 516 -3.93 4.20 -7.15
C HIS A 516 -4.61 5.50 -6.73
N ALA A 517 -3.82 6.57 -6.54
CA ALA A 517 -4.35 7.89 -6.21
C ALA A 517 -5.28 8.43 -7.32
N ALA A 518 -4.92 8.25 -8.60
CA ALA A 518 -5.76 8.65 -9.73
C ALA A 518 -7.12 7.93 -9.73
N ILE A 519 -7.15 6.64 -9.41
CA ILE A 519 -8.42 5.89 -9.36
C ILE A 519 -9.28 6.31 -8.16
N ALA A 520 -8.65 6.61 -7.03
CA ALA A 520 -9.37 7.17 -5.88
C ALA A 520 -9.97 8.54 -6.20
N ASP A 521 -9.20 9.39 -6.89
CA ASP A 521 -9.66 10.69 -7.39
C ASP A 521 -10.92 10.53 -8.24
N MET A 522 -10.90 9.65 -9.24
CA MET A 522 -12.06 9.32 -10.07
C MET A 522 -13.28 8.88 -9.26
N ALA A 523 -13.09 8.05 -8.22
CA ALA A 523 -14.19 7.61 -7.35
C ALA A 523 -14.78 8.77 -6.52
N ILE A 524 -13.93 9.70 -6.11
CA ILE A 524 -14.27 10.87 -5.29
C ILE A 524 -14.94 11.98 -6.12
N THR A 525 -14.46 12.21 -7.34
CA THR A 525 -14.88 13.33 -8.23
C THR A 525 -15.91 12.92 -9.29
N ALA A 526 -16.06 11.60 -9.53
CA ALA A 526 -16.74 11.04 -10.70
C ALA A 526 -16.07 11.40 -12.05
N ALA A 527 -14.82 11.86 -12.02
CA ALA A 527 -14.02 12.06 -13.22
C ALA A 527 -13.81 10.71 -13.93
N HIS A 528 -13.92 10.72 -15.26
CA HIS A 528 -13.69 9.54 -16.07
C HIS A 528 -13.38 9.93 -17.51
N VAL A 529 -12.54 9.10 -18.13
CA VAL A 529 -12.23 9.21 -19.54
C VAL A 529 -13.32 8.48 -20.31
N THR A 530 -13.98 9.18 -21.22
CA THR A 530 -14.90 8.54 -22.17
C THR A 530 -14.21 8.44 -23.51
N LEU A 531 -13.78 7.24 -23.89
CA LEU A 531 -13.26 6.98 -25.23
C LEU A 531 -14.41 6.91 -26.24
N TRP A 532 -14.09 7.24 -27.49
CA TRP A 532 -15.07 7.09 -28.56
C TRP A 532 -15.40 5.60 -28.74
N PRO A 533 -16.66 5.23 -29.02
CA PRO A 533 -17.01 3.83 -29.21
C PRO A 533 -16.16 3.20 -30.32
N TRP A 534 -15.74 1.94 -30.15
CA TRP A 534 -14.92 1.23 -31.14
C TRP A 534 -15.44 1.31 -32.59
N TRP A 535 -16.76 1.41 -32.79
CA TRP A 535 -17.37 1.54 -34.11
C TRP A 535 -17.23 2.93 -34.74
N SER A 536 -16.84 3.97 -33.99
CA SER A 536 -16.66 5.32 -34.53
C SER A 536 -15.55 5.36 -35.57
N GLY A 537 -14.48 4.58 -35.38
CA GLY A 537 -13.43 4.39 -36.38
C GLY A 537 -13.96 3.77 -37.67
N LEU A 538 -14.85 2.76 -37.56
CA LEU A 538 -15.52 2.16 -38.71
C LEU A 538 -16.46 3.15 -39.41
N ALA A 539 -17.22 3.94 -38.65
CA ALA A 539 -18.12 4.96 -39.20
C ALA A 539 -17.35 6.06 -39.94
N LEU A 540 -16.25 6.55 -39.37
CA LEU A 540 -15.35 7.50 -40.02
C LEU A 540 -14.69 6.90 -41.27
N GLY A 541 -14.25 5.65 -41.19
CA GLY A 541 -13.69 4.91 -42.33
C GLY A 541 -14.70 4.72 -43.46
N LEU A 542 -15.94 4.38 -43.14
CA LEU A 542 -17.05 4.29 -44.11
C LEU A 542 -17.38 5.66 -44.71
N ALA A 543 -17.48 6.70 -43.90
CA ALA A 543 -17.72 8.06 -44.37
C ALA A 543 -16.61 8.52 -45.34
N PHE A 544 -15.34 8.29 -44.98
CA PHE A 544 -14.20 8.61 -45.84
C PHE A 544 -14.20 7.77 -47.13
N GLY A 545 -14.45 6.46 -47.02
CA GLY A 545 -14.54 5.55 -48.15
C GLY A 545 -15.67 5.93 -49.13
N THR A 546 -16.83 6.37 -48.63
CA THR A 546 -17.92 6.87 -49.46
C THR A 546 -17.65 8.24 -50.08
N ALA A 547 -16.87 9.10 -49.41
CA ALA A 547 -16.46 10.40 -49.97
C ALA A 547 -15.39 10.27 -51.06
N CYS A 548 -14.56 9.22 -51.00
CA CYS A 548 -13.52 8.93 -52.00
C CYS A 548 -14.01 8.09 -53.20
N ALA A 549 -15.18 7.44 -53.10
CA ALA A 549 -15.80 6.63 -54.15
C ALA A 549 -16.74 7.47 -55.03
#